data_AF-A0A0C9ZTV6-F1
#
_entry.id   AF-A0A0C9ZTV6-F1
#
_cell.length_a   1.000
_cell.length_b   1.000
_cell.length_c   1.000
_cell.angle_alpha   90.00
_cell.angle_beta   90.00
_cell.angle_gamma   90.00
#
_symmetry.space_group_name_H-M   'P 1'
#
loop_
_entity.id
_entity.type
_entity.pdbx_description
1 polymer ?
#
loop_
_entity_poly.entity_id
_entity_poly.type
_entity_poly.pdbx_seq_one_letter_code
_entity_poly.pdbx_strand_id
1 'polypeptide(L)'
;MSLITDRNRGQWFKSLDGETTIILDLQLLHDVKTQWDSMFLMLNCLHALQPTVDLFVTLLLQQKELAKVKISDAEWSILQDYENILKVPHKVQQQMSVEARPTLSHVVPSFELFMTAWEKMQQENQCLVPFIKVGLIKARHYYNCMDNMKAYIISMFVDPFLQFCWIKMHWAQDWVVCAEESVITLMKEYHHLKVLEDAITQSLSQFNLLNVLAQQFNICDMVLGGPRPTEQQSM
;
A
#
# COMPACT_ATOMS: atom_id res chain seq x y z
N MET A 1 -8.96 -14.11 28.04
CA MET A 1 -8.55 -12.85 28.69
C MET A 1 -7.05 -12.85 28.78
N SER A 2 -6.40 -11.72 28.52
CA SER A 2 -4.95 -11.63 28.67
C SER A 2 -4.57 -11.45 30.15
N LEU A 3 -3.33 -11.79 30.47
CA LEU A 3 -2.73 -11.57 31.80
C LEU A 3 -2.72 -10.08 32.19
N ILE A 4 -2.65 -9.18 31.22
CA ILE A 4 -2.66 -7.73 31.44
C ILE A 4 -4.08 -7.27 31.77
N THR A 5 -5.09 -7.75 31.04
CA THR A 5 -6.50 -7.41 31.32
C THR A 5 -6.93 -7.86 32.72
N ASP A 6 -6.43 -9.00 33.19
CA ASP A 6 -6.72 -9.53 34.54
C ASP A 6 -5.99 -8.71 35.63
N ARG A 7 -4.71 -8.40 35.43
CA ARG A 7 -3.91 -7.59 36.38
C ARG A 7 -4.35 -6.13 36.46
N ASN A 8 -4.82 -5.54 35.36
CA ASN A 8 -5.45 -4.22 35.36
C ASN A 8 -6.71 -4.20 36.21
N ARG A 9 -7.55 -5.24 36.09
CA ARG A 9 -8.77 -5.39 36.87
C ARG A 9 -8.47 -5.51 38.37
N GLY A 10 -7.36 -6.17 38.70
CA GLY A 10 -6.84 -6.26 40.06
C GLY A 10 -6.18 -4.98 40.61
N GLN A 11 -5.96 -3.95 39.79
CA GLN A 11 -5.19 -2.74 40.16
C GLN A 11 -3.77 -3.05 40.63
N TRP A 12 -3.13 -4.08 40.06
CA TRP A 12 -1.83 -4.55 40.51
C TRP A 12 -0.65 -3.73 39.97
N PHE A 13 -0.88 -2.92 38.95
CA PHE A 13 0.12 -1.99 38.43
C PHE A 13 0.02 -0.67 39.17
N LYS A 14 1.03 -0.37 39.98
CA LYS A 14 1.12 0.86 40.75
C LYS A 14 2.39 1.62 40.35
N SER A 15 2.25 2.92 40.14
CA SER A 15 3.37 3.84 39.99
C SER A 15 4.22 3.90 41.26
N LEU A 16 5.42 4.49 41.20
CA LEU A 16 6.26 4.74 42.38
C LEU A 16 5.53 5.52 43.48
N ASP A 17 4.58 6.37 43.10
CA ASP A 17 3.78 7.20 44.01
C ASP A 17 2.57 6.44 44.61
N GLY A 18 2.38 5.16 44.24
CA GLY A 18 1.31 4.30 44.73
C GLY A 18 -0.02 4.41 43.98
N GLU A 19 -0.11 5.28 42.97
CA GLU A 19 -1.29 5.41 42.12
C GLU A 19 -1.44 4.23 41.15
N THR A 20 -2.69 3.79 40.96
CA THR A 20 -3.02 2.68 40.05
C THR A 20 -2.90 3.14 38.59
N THR A 21 -2.07 2.45 37.81
CA THR A 21 -1.90 2.72 36.38
C THR A 21 -2.57 1.62 35.56
N ILE A 22 -3.39 1.99 34.57
CA ILE A 22 -3.97 1.02 33.63
C ILE A 22 -2.98 0.79 32.49
N ILE A 23 -2.58 -0.46 32.29
CA ILE A 23 -1.66 -0.84 31.21
C ILE A 23 -2.44 -1.20 29.95
N LEU A 24 -2.01 -0.72 28.79
CA LEU A 24 -2.60 -1.13 27.52
C LEU A 24 -2.34 -2.62 27.28
N ASP A 25 -3.40 -3.37 27.00
CA ASP A 25 -3.34 -4.78 26.65
C ASP A 25 -2.96 -4.95 25.17
N LEU A 26 -1.73 -4.52 24.83
CA LEU A 26 -1.14 -4.70 23.51
C LEU A 26 -0.01 -5.73 23.59
N GLN A 27 -0.04 -6.68 22.66
CA GLN A 27 1.11 -7.55 22.43
C GLN A 27 2.11 -6.83 21.52
N LEU A 28 3.39 -6.87 21.90
CA LEU A 28 4.45 -6.33 21.05
C LEU A 28 4.45 -7.06 19.71
N LEU A 29 4.32 -6.30 18.63
CA LEU A 29 4.42 -6.83 17.28
C LEU A 29 5.89 -7.01 16.93
N HIS A 30 6.26 -8.19 16.44
CA HIS A 30 7.63 -8.43 15.99
C HIS A 30 7.80 -7.96 14.56
N ASP A 31 8.98 -7.43 14.27
CA ASP A 31 9.39 -7.14 12.89
C ASP A 31 9.35 -8.42 12.04
N VAL A 32 8.75 -8.31 10.86
CA VAL A 32 8.63 -9.41 9.90
C VAL A 32 9.27 -8.97 8.61
N LYS A 33 10.46 -9.52 8.30
CA LYS A 33 11.30 -9.12 7.16
C LYS A 33 10.57 -9.07 5.80
N THR A 34 9.53 -9.87 5.61
CA THR A 34 8.75 -9.94 4.36
C THR A 34 7.57 -8.98 4.31
N GLN A 35 7.20 -8.35 5.44
CA GLN A 35 6.09 -7.43 5.55
C GLN A 35 6.61 -5.99 5.64
N TRP A 36 6.25 -5.18 4.65
CA TRP A 36 6.86 -3.87 4.38
C TRP A 36 6.61 -2.83 5.49
N ASP A 37 5.53 -2.95 6.26
CA ASP A 37 5.17 -2.03 7.35
C ASP A 37 5.40 -2.58 8.75
N SER A 38 5.94 -3.79 8.89
CA SER A 38 6.09 -4.44 10.19
C SER A 38 7.00 -3.67 11.16
N MET A 39 8.11 -3.08 10.67
CA MET A 39 8.94 -2.17 11.47
C MET A 39 8.17 -0.96 12.00
N PHE A 40 7.33 -0.34 11.16
CA PHE A 40 6.52 0.81 11.59
C PHE A 40 5.52 0.40 12.67
N LEU A 41 4.82 -0.72 12.46
CA LEU A 41 3.85 -1.25 13.42
C LEU A 41 4.51 -1.65 14.75
N MET A 42 5.70 -2.24 14.71
CA MET A 42 6.51 -2.55 15.89
C MET A 42 6.88 -1.29 16.66
N LEU A 43 7.39 -0.25 15.98
CA LEU A 43 7.77 1.01 16.61
C LEU A 43 6.57 1.73 17.23
N ASN A 44 5.45 1.81 16.51
CA ASN A 44 4.22 2.44 17.00
C ASN A 44 3.68 1.69 18.24
N CYS A 45 3.72 0.34 18.22
CA CYS A 45 3.34 -0.47 19.37
C CYS A 45 4.29 -0.26 20.56
N LEU A 46 5.60 -0.25 20.32
CA LEU A 46 6.61 0.01 21.35
C LEU A 46 6.41 1.39 22.00
N HIS A 47 6.14 2.42 21.21
CA HIS A 47 5.87 3.77 21.68
C HIS A 47 4.57 3.82 22.51
N ALA A 48 3.50 3.15 22.06
CA ALA A 48 2.26 3.04 22.86
C ALA A 48 2.47 2.31 24.20
N LEU A 49 3.44 1.39 24.25
CA LEU A 49 3.81 0.65 25.45
C LEU A 49 4.87 1.36 26.30
N GLN A 50 5.36 2.55 25.92
CA GLN A 50 6.42 3.27 26.64
C GLN A 50 6.16 3.38 28.16
N PRO A 51 4.97 3.81 28.65
CA PRO A 51 4.73 3.88 30.09
C PRO A 51 4.82 2.53 30.80
N THR A 52 4.47 1.46 30.09
CA THR A 52 4.53 0.08 30.58
C THR A 52 5.95 -0.43 30.63
N VAL A 53 6.74 -0.15 29.59
CA VAL A 53 8.16 -0.48 29.52
C VAL A 53 8.92 0.26 30.61
N ASP A 54 8.67 1.55 30.80
CA ASP A 54 9.32 2.36 31.83
C ASP A 54 8.96 1.88 33.24
N LEU A 55 7.69 1.57 33.49
CA LEU A 55 7.26 0.98 34.76
C LEU A 55 7.92 -0.38 35.00
N PHE A 56 7.95 -1.25 33.99
CA PHE A 56 8.54 -2.58 34.07
C PHE A 56 10.05 -2.51 34.35
N VAL A 57 10.78 -1.68 33.60
CA VAL A 57 12.23 -1.45 33.80
C VAL A 57 12.50 -0.87 35.19
N THR A 58 11.64 0.04 35.68
CA THR A 58 11.79 0.64 37.01
C THR A 58 11.49 -0.33 38.15
N LEU A 59 10.49 -1.19 38.01
CA LEU A 59 10.20 -2.26 38.96
C LEU A 59 11.32 -3.32 39.00
N LEU A 60 11.95 -3.58 37.85
CA LEU A 60 13.02 -4.57 37.70
C LEU A 60 14.43 -4.03 37.86
N LEU A 61 14.60 -2.75 38.17
CA LEU A 61 15.90 -2.10 38.42
C LEU A 61 16.65 -2.68 39.63
N GLN A 62 16.04 -3.61 40.40
CA GLN A 62 16.73 -4.52 41.32
C GLN A 62 17.67 -5.52 40.60
N GLN A 63 17.50 -5.73 39.29
CA GLN A 63 18.33 -6.59 38.44
C GLN A 63 19.29 -5.74 37.59
N LYS A 64 20.57 -5.73 37.95
CA LYS A 64 21.63 -4.92 37.30
C LYS A 64 21.73 -5.08 35.77
N GLU A 65 21.30 -6.20 35.21
CA GLU A 65 21.38 -6.46 33.77
C GLU A 65 20.33 -5.70 32.95
N LEU A 66 19.16 -5.42 33.52
CA LEU A 66 18.07 -4.74 32.81
C LEU A 66 18.24 -3.22 32.74
N ALA A 67 19.01 -2.64 33.68
CA ALA A 67 19.35 -1.22 33.65
C ALA A 67 20.12 -0.82 32.38
N LYS A 68 20.84 -1.76 31.74
CA LYS A 68 21.58 -1.55 30.49
C LYS A 68 20.67 -1.46 29.25
N VAL A 69 19.43 -1.95 29.35
CA VAL A 69 18.47 -2.01 28.25
C VAL A 69 17.44 -0.87 28.34
N LYS A 70 17.57 0.01 29.33
CA LYS A 70 16.70 1.17 29.48
C LYS A 70 16.91 2.11 28.31
N ILE A 71 15.85 2.34 27.54
CA ILE A 71 15.81 3.34 26.48
C ILE A 71 15.80 4.72 27.14
N SER A 72 16.78 5.55 26.81
CA SER A 72 16.89 6.92 27.26
C SER A 72 15.91 7.83 26.51
N ASP A 73 15.61 9.01 27.08
CA ASP A 73 14.73 9.99 26.44
C ASP A 73 15.25 10.42 25.05
N ALA A 74 16.57 10.47 24.88
CA ALA A 74 17.21 10.76 23.60
C ALA A 74 16.98 9.63 22.59
N GLU A 75 17.07 8.37 23.01
CA GLU A 75 16.79 7.22 22.14
C GLU A 75 15.30 7.15 21.78
N TRP A 76 14.39 7.47 22.71
CA TRP A 76 12.96 7.59 22.41
C TRP A 76 12.68 8.67 21.35
N SER A 77 13.35 9.82 21.43
CA SER A 77 13.24 10.87 20.41
C SER A 77 13.70 10.37 19.03
N ILE A 78 14.80 9.60 18.97
CA ILE A 78 15.28 9.00 17.72
C ILE A 78 14.28 7.98 17.17
N LEU A 79 13.68 7.14 18.02
CA LEU A 79 12.65 6.18 17.61
C LEU A 79 11.41 6.89 17.04
N GLN A 80 11.01 8.01 17.65
CA GLN A 80 9.91 8.83 17.15
C GLN A 80 10.23 9.43 15.77
N ASP A 81 11.47 9.85 15.55
CA ASP A 81 11.93 10.32 14.23
C ASP A 81 11.83 9.21 13.16
N TYR A 82 12.24 7.98 13.48
CA TYR A 82 12.06 6.83 12.58
C TYR A 82 10.59 6.50 12.33
N GLU A 83 9.77 6.53 13.38
CA GLU A 83 8.32 6.31 13.28
C GLU A 83 7.71 7.33 12.30
N ASN A 84 8.08 8.61 12.41
CA ASN A 84 7.61 9.67 11.53
C ASN A 84 8.02 9.44 10.08
N ILE A 85 9.27 9.03 9.83
CA ILE A 85 9.75 8.71 8.46
C ILE A 85 8.96 7.53 7.88
N LEU A 86 8.79 6.46 8.65
CA LEU A 86 8.13 5.22 8.20
C LEU A 86 6.61 5.34 8.10
N LYS A 87 6.00 6.30 8.78
CA LYS A 87 4.57 6.60 8.70
C LYS A 87 4.13 6.98 7.28
N VAL A 88 4.99 7.65 6.52
CA VAL A 88 4.69 8.08 5.15
C VAL A 88 4.44 6.89 4.22
N PRO A 89 5.40 5.96 4.02
CA PRO A 89 5.16 4.79 3.18
C PRO A 89 4.08 3.86 3.74
N HIS A 90 3.94 3.75 5.07
CA HIS A 90 2.86 2.95 5.67
C HIS A 90 1.47 3.45 5.24
N LYS A 91 1.22 4.77 5.29
CA LYS A 91 -0.06 5.34 4.84
C LYS A 91 -0.33 5.07 3.36
N VAL A 92 0.68 5.24 2.52
CA VAL A 92 0.53 4.99 1.08
C VAL A 92 0.25 3.51 0.80
N GLN A 93 1.00 2.60 1.43
CA GLN A 93 0.75 1.16 1.33
C GLN A 93 -0.65 0.79 1.80
N GLN A 94 -1.10 1.37 2.91
CA GLN A 94 -2.43 1.07 3.46
C GLN A 94 -3.52 1.56 2.51
N GLN A 95 -3.38 2.75 1.92
CA GLN A 95 -4.32 3.26 0.92
C GLN A 95 -4.40 2.31 -0.29
N MET A 96 -3.26 1.88 -0.81
CA MET A 96 -3.22 0.92 -1.92
C MET A 96 -3.84 -0.44 -1.56
N SER A 97 -3.65 -0.89 -0.32
CA SER A 97 -4.13 -2.20 0.14
C SER A 97 -5.64 -2.23 0.43
N VAL A 98 -6.27 -1.07 0.66
CA VAL A 98 -7.71 -0.97 0.96
C VAL A 98 -8.57 -0.97 -0.31
N GLU A 99 -7.99 -0.62 -1.46
CA GLU A 99 -8.73 -0.54 -2.72
C GLU A 99 -9.22 -1.92 -3.19
N ALA A 100 -10.54 -2.06 -3.34
CA ALA A 100 -11.16 -3.26 -3.93
C ALA A 100 -10.99 -3.36 -5.46
N ARG A 101 -10.34 -2.37 -6.08
CA ARG A 101 -10.19 -2.22 -7.53
C ARG A 101 -8.72 -2.17 -7.92
N PRO A 102 -8.36 -2.56 -9.17
CA PRO A 102 -6.98 -2.67 -9.60
C PRO A 102 -6.20 -1.36 -9.39
N THR A 103 -5.26 -1.41 -8.46
CA THR A 103 -4.51 -0.30 -7.87
C THR A 103 -3.37 0.22 -8.77
N LEU A 104 -3.16 -0.39 -9.95
CA LEU A 104 -1.97 -0.14 -10.76
C LEU A 104 -1.88 1.31 -11.25
N SER A 105 -3.03 1.94 -11.55
CA SER A 105 -3.11 3.33 -11.97
C SER A 105 -2.63 4.30 -10.88
N HIS A 106 -2.80 3.96 -9.60
CA HIS A 106 -2.44 4.80 -8.47
C HIS A 106 -0.98 4.62 -8.01
N VAL A 107 -0.27 3.60 -8.50
CA VAL A 107 1.08 3.28 -8.01
C VAL A 107 2.06 4.42 -8.27
N VAL A 108 2.13 4.91 -9.50
CA VAL A 108 3.05 5.99 -9.88
C VAL A 108 2.72 7.29 -9.11
N PRO A 109 1.46 7.79 -9.11
CA PRO A 109 1.07 8.95 -8.31
C PRO A 109 1.44 8.83 -6.83
N SER A 110 1.18 7.65 -6.24
CA SER A 110 1.48 7.42 -4.84
C SER A 110 2.97 7.44 -4.52
N PHE A 111 3.80 6.90 -5.43
CA PHE A 111 5.25 6.99 -5.30
C PHE A 111 5.73 8.43 -5.35
N GLU A 112 5.24 9.22 -6.31
CA GLU A 112 5.55 10.64 -6.40
C GLU A 112 5.13 11.40 -5.13
N LEU A 113 3.94 11.11 -4.60
CA LEU A 113 3.42 11.73 -3.38
C LEU A 113 4.28 11.43 -2.15
N PHE A 114 4.62 10.16 -1.87
CA PHE A 114 5.43 9.86 -0.68
C PHE A 114 6.87 10.35 -0.83
N MET A 115 7.46 10.29 -2.03
CA MET A 115 8.80 10.85 -2.27
C MET A 115 8.79 12.36 -2.03
N THR A 116 7.76 13.06 -2.53
CA THR A 116 7.58 14.50 -2.28
C THR A 116 7.40 14.80 -0.79
N ALA A 117 6.64 13.98 -0.06
CA ALA A 117 6.47 14.12 1.38
C ALA A 117 7.81 13.96 2.13
N TRP A 118 8.63 12.98 1.75
CA TRP A 118 9.97 12.81 2.29
C TRP A 118 10.91 13.97 1.95
N GLU A 119 10.88 14.47 0.72
CA GLU A 119 11.67 15.65 0.32
C GLU A 119 11.26 16.90 1.11
N LYS A 120 9.96 17.08 1.38
CA LYS A 120 9.46 18.13 2.27
C LYS A 120 9.95 17.94 3.72
N MET A 121 9.90 16.72 4.26
CA MET A 121 10.42 16.42 5.60
C MET A 121 11.91 16.74 5.73
N GLN A 122 12.71 16.53 4.68
CA GLN A 122 14.13 16.91 4.66
C GLN A 122 14.33 18.42 4.76
N GLN A 123 13.44 19.22 4.19
CA GLN A 123 13.50 20.68 4.28
C GLN A 123 13.13 21.17 5.69
N GLU A 124 12.19 20.49 6.34
CA GLU A 124 11.69 20.86 7.67
C GLU A 124 12.63 20.41 8.81
N ASN A 125 13.33 19.29 8.65
CA ASN A 125 14.22 18.75 9.67
C ASN A 125 15.53 18.18 9.09
N GLN A 126 16.62 18.95 9.25
CA GLN A 126 17.94 18.55 8.75
C GLN A 126 18.50 17.29 9.41
N CYS A 127 18.11 16.98 10.64
CA CYS A 127 18.58 15.78 11.34
C CYS A 127 18.09 14.48 10.67
N LEU A 128 16.95 14.53 9.97
CA LEU A 128 16.36 13.38 9.29
C LEU A 128 16.96 13.12 7.91
N VAL A 129 17.69 14.10 7.35
CA VAL A 129 18.21 14.06 5.98
C VAL A 129 19.01 12.79 5.67
N PRO A 130 19.97 12.34 6.51
CA PRO A 130 20.75 11.14 6.23
C PRO A 130 19.87 9.90 6.07
N PHE A 131 18.84 9.76 6.90
CA PHE A 131 17.95 8.59 6.92
C PHE A 131 16.98 8.62 5.74
N ILE A 132 16.35 9.77 5.49
CA ILE A 132 15.40 9.94 4.39
C ILE A 132 16.12 9.76 3.03
N LYS A 133 17.37 10.22 2.91
CA LYS A 133 18.15 10.08 1.67
C LYS A 133 18.33 8.62 1.26
N VAL A 134 18.57 7.73 2.22
CA VAL A 134 18.66 6.28 1.96
C VAL A 134 17.33 5.73 1.45
N GLY A 135 16.23 6.14 2.08
CA GLY A 135 14.87 5.80 1.63
C GLY A 135 14.58 6.28 0.21
N LEU A 136 14.88 7.54 -0.10
CA LEU A 136 14.68 8.13 -1.43
C LEU A 136 15.49 7.44 -2.52
N ILE A 137 16.74 7.03 -2.24
CA ILE A 137 17.54 6.24 -3.19
C ILE A 137 16.81 4.95 -3.57
N LYS A 138 16.25 4.25 -2.59
CA LYS A 138 15.51 3.00 -2.83
C LYS A 138 14.18 3.26 -3.53
N ALA A 139 13.45 4.30 -3.15
CA ALA A 139 12.20 4.70 -3.79
C ALA A 139 12.39 5.05 -5.27
N ARG A 140 13.42 5.86 -5.59
CA ARG A 140 13.77 6.22 -6.97
C ARG A 140 14.16 5.01 -7.80
N HIS A 141 14.85 4.03 -7.22
CA HIS A 141 15.16 2.79 -7.93
C HIS A 141 13.88 2.08 -8.40
N TYR A 142 12.88 1.93 -7.52
CA TYR A 142 11.59 1.34 -7.91
C TYR A 142 10.80 2.23 -8.87
N TYR A 143 10.81 3.55 -8.67
CA TYR A 143 10.18 4.50 -9.58
C TYR A 143 10.71 4.37 -11.01
N ASN A 144 12.03 4.29 -11.16
CA ASN A 144 12.67 4.09 -12.47
C ASN A 144 12.28 2.74 -13.11
N CYS A 145 12.02 1.70 -12.32
CA CYS A 145 11.50 0.43 -12.86
C CYS A 145 10.09 0.58 -13.43
N MET A 146 9.26 1.44 -12.83
CA MET A 146 7.89 1.71 -13.29
C MET A 146 7.87 2.57 -14.55
N ASP A 147 8.77 3.55 -14.63
CA ASP A 147 8.94 4.42 -15.80
C ASP A 147 9.25 3.63 -17.08
N ASN A 148 10.04 2.56 -16.94
CA ASN A 148 10.36 1.66 -18.05
C ASN A 148 9.20 0.76 -18.50
N MET A 149 8.06 0.77 -17.80
CA MET A 149 6.94 -0.15 -18.05
C MET A 149 5.68 0.61 -18.46
N LYS A 150 5.34 0.48 -19.76
CA LYS A 150 4.13 1.10 -20.35
C LYS A 150 2.83 0.75 -19.61
N ALA A 151 2.77 -0.39 -18.92
CA ALA A 151 1.59 -0.84 -18.18
C ALA A 151 1.09 0.19 -17.16
N TYR A 152 1.97 0.95 -16.52
CA TYR A 152 1.58 2.01 -15.57
C TYR A 152 0.96 3.23 -16.27
N ILE A 153 1.50 3.61 -17.42
CA ILE A 153 0.95 4.70 -18.24
C ILE A 153 -0.44 4.31 -18.77
N ILE A 154 -0.56 3.07 -19.26
CA ILE A 154 -1.81 2.55 -19.80
C ILE A 154 -2.86 2.39 -18.70
N SER A 155 -2.48 1.89 -17.52
CA SER A 155 -3.42 1.75 -16.40
C SER A 155 -3.93 3.11 -15.94
N MET A 156 -3.08 4.13 -15.84
CA MET A 156 -3.49 5.51 -15.56
C MET A 156 -4.46 6.03 -16.62
N PHE A 157 -4.18 5.83 -17.91
CA PHE A 157 -5.05 6.26 -19.00
C PHE A 157 -6.45 5.63 -18.95
N VAL A 158 -6.53 4.33 -18.66
CA VAL A 158 -7.79 3.57 -18.61
C VAL A 158 -8.59 3.90 -17.35
N ASP A 159 -7.94 4.35 -16.28
CA ASP A 159 -8.62 4.76 -15.06
C ASP A 159 -9.47 6.02 -15.31
N PRO A 160 -10.81 5.96 -15.14
CA PRO A 160 -11.68 7.08 -15.43
C PRO A 160 -11.47 8.28 -14.50
N PHE A 161 -10.87 8.09 -13.32
CA PHE A 161 -10.59 9.17 -12.36
C PHE A 161 -9.27 9.88 -12.66
N LEU A 162 -8.22 9.13 -13.03
CA LEU A 162 -6.89 9.69 -13.31
C LEU A 162 -6.72 10.11 -14.77
N GLN A 163 -7.14 9.23 -15.70
CA GLN A 163 -6.97 9.37 -17.15
C GLN A 163 -5.54 9.83 -17.50
N PHE A 164 -5.41 11.00 -18.14
CA PHE A 164 -4.13 11.66 -18.39
C PHE A 164 -3.90 12.90 -17.51
N CYS A 165 -4.81 13.21 -16.60
CA CYS A 165 -4.75 14.43 -15.80
C CYS A 165 -3.48 14.47 -14.95
N TRP A 166 -3.17 13.37 -14.26
CA TRP A 166 -1.96 13.30 -13.43
C TRP A 166 -0.69 13.52 -14.25
N ILE A 167 -0.54 12.78 -15.35
CA ILE A 167 0.61 12.89 -16.26
C ILE A 167 0.76 14.31 -16.77
N LYS A 168 -0.32 14.93 -17.27
CA LYS A 168 -0.28 16.30 -17.81
C LYS A 168 0.01 17.38 -16.78
N MET A 169 -0.37 17.15 -15.52
CA MET A 169 -0.17 18.11 -14.44
C MET A 169 1.20 18.02 -13.79
N HIS A 170 1.78 16.81 -13.71
CA HIS A 170 2.96 16.55 -12.88
C HIS A 170 4.22 16.18 -13.68
N TRP A 171 4.09 15.76 -14.94
CA TRP A 171 5.25 15.39 -15.75
C TRP A 171 5.71 16.53 -16.65
N ALA A 172 7.01 16.55 -16.96
CA ALA A 172 7.54 17.51 -17.93
C ALA A 172 7.04 17.19 -19.34
N GLN A 173 6.94 18.22 -20.19
CA GLN A 173 6.28 18.13 -21.49
C GLN A 173 6.81 17.00 -22.38
N ASP A 174 8.13 16.76 -22.40
CA ASP A 174 8.74 15.69 -23.20
C ASP A 174 8.22 14.31 -22.78
N TRP A 175 8.05 14.09 -21.47
CA TRP A 175 7.52 12.83 -20.92
C TRP A 175 6.02 12.68 -21.18
N VAL A 176 5.27 13.78 -21.17
CA VAL A 176 3.85 13.78 -21.55
C VAL A 176 3.70 13.30 -23.00
N VAL A 177 4.52 13.82 -23.91
CA VAL A 177 4.53 13.42 -25.32
C VAL A 177 4.87 11.93 -25.46
N CYS A 178 5.92 11.44 -24.80
CA CYS A 178 6.28 10.02 -24.82
C CYS A 178 5.17 9.11 -24.26
N ALA A 179 4.45 9.58 -23.23
CA ALA A 179 3.32 8.84 -22.66
C ALA A 179 2.14 8.78 -23.65
N GLU A 180 1.78 9.90 -24.29
CA GLU A 180 0.74 9.94 -25.32
C GLU A 180 1.10 9.04 -26.51
N GLU A 181 2.34 9.09 -26.98
CA GLU A 181 2.85 8.20 -28.04
C GLU A 181 2.77 6.73 -27.65
N SER A 182 3.08 6.39 -26.40
CA SER A 182 2.99 5.02 -25.89
C SER A 182 1.56 4.49 -25.93
N VAL A 183 0.57 5.32 -25.53
CA VAL A 183 -0.85 4.95 -25.60
C VAL A 183 -1.34 4.86 -27.04
N ILE A 184 -1.00 5.82 -27.89
CA ILE A 184 -1.39 5.80 -29.31
C ILE A 184 -0.82 4.56 -30.02
N THR A 185 0.45 4.24 -29.76
CA THR A 185 1.11 3.06 -30.34
C THR A 185 0.41 1.79 -29.92
N LEU A 186 0.12 1.64 -28.63
CA LEU A 186 -0.62 0.48 -28.13
C LEU A 186 -2.03 0.40 -28.75
N MET A 187 -2.76 1.51 -28.84
CA MET A 187 -4.10 1.53 -29.41
C MET A 187 -4.10 1.18 -30.90
N LYS A 188 -3.07 1.60 -31.64
CA LYS A 188 -2.86 1.17 -33.04
C LYS A 188 -2.57 -0.31 -33.13
N GLU A 189 -1.64 -0.82 -32.32
CA GLU A 189 -1.32 -2.27 -32.26
C GLU A 189 -2.58 -3.08 -31.93
N TYR A 190 -3.33 -2.67 -30.91
CA TYR A 190 -4.59 -3.29 -30.53
C TYR A 190 -5.62 -3.22 -31.66
N HIS A 191 -5.76 -2.07 -32.34
CA HIS A 191 -6.66 -1.93 -33.48
C HIS A 191 -6.25 -2.86 -34.64
N HIS A 192 -4.96 -2.98 -34.95
CA HIS A 192 -4.48 -3.90 -35.98
C HIS A 192 -4.71 -5.36 -35.61
N LEU A 193 -4.43 -5.73 -34.36
CA LEU A 193 -4.72 -7.06 -33.84
C LEU A 193 -6.21 -7.35 -33.87
N LYS A 194 -7.04 -6.39 -33.49
CA LYS A 194 -8.48 -6.51 -33.55
C LYS A 194 -8.99 -6.57 -34.98
N VAL A 195 -8.47 -5.80 -35.93
CA VAL A 195 -8.85 -5.91 -37.34
C VAL A 195 -8.40 -7.25 -37.93
N LEU A 196 -7.24 -7.78 -37.52
CA LEU A 196 -6.77 -9.11 -37.92
C LEU A 196 -7.62 -10.21 -37.29
N GLU A 197 -7.95 -10.08 -36.00
CA GLU A 197 -8.86 -10.97 -35.29
C GLU A 197 -10.23 -10.90 -35.93
N ASP A 198 -10.80 -9.72 -36.18
CA ASP A 198 -12.04 -9.49 -36.89
C ASP A 198 -11.97 -10.01 -38.34
N ALA A 199 -10.81 -10.02 -39.01
CA ALA A 199 -10.63 -10.58 -40.35
C ALA A 199 -10.55 -12.12 -40.35
N ILE A 200 -9.84 -12.71 -39.38
CA ILE A 200 -9.79 -14.15 -39.10
C ILE A 200 -11.17 -14.63 -38.62
N THR A 201 -11.85 -13.80 -37.85
CA THR A 201 -13.19 -14.00 -37.31
C THR A 201 -14.27 -13.60 -38.31
N GLN A 202 -13.96 -12.86 -39.37
CA GLN A 202 -14.84 -12.67 -40.54
C GLN A 202 -14.82 -13.91 -41.45
N SER A 203 -13.86 -14.82 -41.29
CA SER A 203 -13.97 -16.21 -41.76
C SER A 203 -14.90 -17.08 -40.89
N LEU A 204 -15.34 -16.59 -39.72
CA LEU A 204 -16.35 -17.22 -38.84
C LEU A 204 -17.19 -16.14 -38.11
N SER A 205 -17.97 -15.35 -38.85
CA SER A 205 -19.21 -14.63 -38.46
C SER A 205 -19.46 -14.10 -37.02
N GLN A 206 -18.48 -13.71 -36.19
CA GLN A 206 -18.76 -13.45 -34.75
C GLN A 206 -19.12 -12.00 -34.35
N PHE A 207 -19.16 -11.01 -35.25
CA PHE A 207 -19.82 -9.72 -34.97
C PHE A 207 -21.26 -9.66 -35.47
N ASN A 208 -22.00 -10.78 -35.42
CA ASN A 208 -23.42 -10.67 -35.13
C ASN A 208 -23.57 -10.31 -33.64
N LEU A 209 -23.13 -9.09 -33.38
CA LEU A 209 -22.78 -8.42 -32.16
C LEU A 209 -23.78 -8.57 -31.04
N LEU A 210 -23.46 -9.28 -29.96
CA LEU A 210 -24.38 -9.31 -28.83
C LEU A 210 -25.80 -9.68 -29.32
N ASN A 211 -25.92 -10.24 -30.55
CA ASN A 211 -27.12 -10.01 -31.36
C ASN A 211 -28.20 -11.00 -30.94
N VAL A 212 -27.81 -11.90 -30.05
CA VAL A 212 -28.64 -12.88 -29.39
C VAL A 212 -28.38 -12.85 -27.86
N LEU A 213 -27.50 -11.96 -27.35
CA LEU A 213 -27.59 -11.40 -25.98
C LEU A 213 -28.90 -10.60 -25.81
N ALA A 214 -29.49 -10.22 -26.93
CA ALA A 214 -30.89 -9.85 -27.10
C ALA A 214 -31.69 -10.92 -27.85
N GLN A 215 -31.39 -12.20 -27.68
CA GLN A 215 -32.49 -13.09 -27.34
C GLN A 215 -32.44 -13.18 -25.83
N GLN A 216 -32.40 -12.00 -25.21
CA GLN A 216 -33.64 -11.43 -24.69
C GLN A 216 -34.19 -12.50 -23.78
N PHE A 217 -33.43 -12.78 -22.73
CA PHE A 217 -33.96 -12.68 -21.40
C PHE A 217 -35.37 -13.28 -21.25
N ASN A 218 -35.57 -14.46 -21.87
CA ASN A 218 -35.05 -15.67 -21.28
C ASN A 218 -33.89 -16.41 -22.02
N ILE A 219 -32.81 -15.70 -22.42
CA ILE A 219 -31.51 -16.05 -21.83
C ILE A 219 -30.77 -17.33 -22.21
N CYS A 220 -30.33 -17.58 -23.45
CA CYS A 220 -29.45 -18.74 -23.73
C CYS A 220 -27.98 -18.49 -23.33
N ASP A 221 -27.85 -17.96 -22.10
CA ASP A 221 -26.68 -17.67 -21.26
C ASP A 221 -25.46 -17.09 -21.99
N MET A 222 -25.77 -16.03 -22.75
CA MET A 222 -24.89 -14.90 -23.13
C MET A 222 -23.94 -15.10 -24.30
N VAL A 223 -24.45 -15.53 -25.45
CA VAL A 223 -23.53 -16.06 -26.43
C VAL A 223 -23.44 -15.33 -27.77
N LEU A 224 -22.18 -15.11 -28.16
CA LEU A 224 -21.69 -15.21 -29.52
C LEU A 224 -20.76 -16.44 -29.65
N GLY A 225 -21.30 -17.55 -30.19
CA GLY A 225 -20.62 -18.86 -30.29
C GLY A 225 -21.38 -20.21 -30.05
N GLY A 226 -22.36 -20.38 -29.12
CA GLY A 226 -23.10 -21.65 -28.79
C GLY A 226 -23.57 -21.89 -27.31
N PRO A 227 -24.54 -22.80 -27.01
CA PRO A 227 -25.30 -22.91 -25.74
C PRO A 227 -24.57 -23.61 -24.56
N ARG A 228 -24.94 -23.29 -23.30
CA ARG A 228 -24.52 -24.02 -22.06
C ARG A 228 -25.73 -24.45 -21.19
N PRO A 229 -25.56 -25.15 -20.05
CA PRO A 229 -25.74 -26.61 -19.91
C PRO A 229 -27.04 -27.03 -19.18
N THR A 230 -27.53 -28.25 -19.44
CA THR A 230 -28.64 -28.89 -18.71
C THR A 230 -28.13 -29.52 -17.40
N GLU A 231 -28.63 -29.06 -16.25
CA GLU A 231 -28.61 -29.84 -15.01
C GLU A 231 -29.66 -30.96 -15.12
N GLN A 232 -29.21 -32.20 -15.34
CA GLN A 232 -30.05 -33.36 -15.08
C GLN A 232 -30.22 -33.53 -13.58
N GLN A 233 -31.48 -33.59 -13.15
CA GLN A 233 -31.90 -34.12 -11.86
C GLN A 233 -31.30 -35.52 -11.66
N SER A 234 -30.49 -35.70 -10.61
CA SER A 234 -30.40 -37.00 -9.96
C SER A 234 -31.59 -37.12 -9.02
N MET A 235 -32.51 -38.04 -9.36
CA MET A 235 -33.18 -38.84 -8.33
C MET A 235 -32.15 -39.68 -7.58
#